data_AF-A0AA34WRT7-F1
#
_entry.id   AF-A0AA34WRT7-F1
#
_cell.length_a   1.000
_cell.length_b   1.000
_cell.length_c   1.000
_cell.angle_alpha   90.00
_cell.angle_beta   90.00
_cell.angle_gamma   90.00
#
_symmetry.space_group_name_H-M   'P 1'
#
loop_
_entity.id
_entity.type
_entity.pdbx_description
1 polymer ?
#
loop_
_entity_poly.entity_id
_entity_poly.type
_entity_poly.pdbx_seq_one_letter_code
_entity_poly.pdbx_strand_id
1 'polypeptide(L)'
;MSASTSASCAPDARAQFLDLLNAALHGETLVKLVLARHVGADQTLQRIIAKPLQVKGQPCLSLVYRHQTRDITRNLPLDQAQVLVAELLPDSFRNAHLFDADGEVQLTFSKKGKPMLQRHGAQAPRVADAGSGHDREKKRYLELSRPFLRDLGVTDAQGALIPSMSRKWKQINKFIEVFDHALANAPVSPEQALRVADFGSGKGYLTFAMHDYLRNSLGRDAQVTGVELRQDMVDLCNAAAARLDHPGLEFQCGDVRSVVPEAIEVMIALHACDIATDYAIHTGIRCNAAIIMCSPCCHKQIRPQLHSPGLLQPMLQYGLHLGQQAEMLTDSLRALYLEACGYETKVFEFISLEHTNKNKMILAVKRRQAGDNGALLEKIAQLKAFYGVQEHCLETLLRADGLL
;
A
#
# COMPACT_ATOMS: atom_id res chain seq x y z
N MET A 1 -2.28 -76.53 4.05
CA MET A 1 -1.45 -75.36 3.69
C MET A 1 -1.89 -74.96 2.30
N SER A 2 -2.49 -73.81 2.06
CA SER A 2 -1.83 -72.50 2.16
C SER A 2 -2.87 -71.40 2.37
N ALA A 3 -2.57 -70.49 3.30
CA ALA A 3 -3.34 -69.29 3.57
C ALA A 3 -3.33 -68.37 2.33
N SER A 4 -4.50 -67.98 1.83
CA SER A 4 -4.64 -66.86 0.91
C SER A 4 -4.59 -65.57 1.73
N THR A 5 -3.45 -64.90 1.58
CA THR A 5 -3.15 -63.58 2.13
C THR A 5 -4.21 -62.56 1.71
N SER A 6 -4.77 -61.89 2.71
CA SER A 6 -5.62 -60.71 2.60
C SER A 6 -4.94 -59.63 1.78
N ALA A 7 -5.51 -59.30 0.62
CA ALA A 7 -5.12 -58.12 -0.15
C ALA A 7 -5.40 -56.86 0.68
N SER A 8 -4.35 -56.22 1.17
CA SER A 8 -4.41 -54.91 1.81
C SER A 8 -5.00 -53.90 0.85
N CYS A 9 -6.19 -53.37 1.17
CA CYS A 9 -6.82 -52.29 0.42
C CYS A 9 -5.90 -51.06 0.49
N ALA A 10 -5.33 -50.64 -0.65
CA ALA A 10 -4.54 -49.41 -0.70
C ALA A 10 -5.42 -48.23 -0.22
N PRO A 11 -4.92 -47.35 0.66
CA PRO A 11 -5.76 -46.29 1.23
C PRO A 11 -6.29 -45.38 0.12
N ASP A 12 -7.58 -45.02 0.18
CA ASP A 12 -8.22 -44.13 -0.79
C ASP A 12 -7.45 -42.80 -0.85
N ALA A 13 -6.86 -42.48 -2.02
CA ALA A 13 -6.07 -41.27 -2.23
C ALA A 13 -6.84 -39.98 -1.88
N ARG A 14 -8.18 -40.00 -1.98
CA ARG A 14 -9.03 -38.90 -1.52
C ARG A 14 -9.05 -38.82 0.01
N ALA A 15 -9.25 -39.94 0.70
CA ALA A 15 -9.20 -39.98 2.16
C ALA A 15 -7.84 -39.50 2.68
N GLN A 16 -6.75 -39.99 2.09
CA GLN A 16 -5.39 -39.54 2.43
C GLN A 16 -5.20 -38.03 2.26
N PHE A 17 -5.75 -37.44 1.19
CA PHE A 17 -5.68 -35.99 0.99
C PHE A 17 -6.46 -35.22 2.06
N LEU A 18 -7.66 -35.70 2.43
CA LEU A 18 -8.49 -35.07 3.45
C LEU A 18 -7.85 -35.16 4.84
N ASP A 19 -7.18 -36.28 5.14
CA ASP A 19 -6.41 -36.44 6.38
C ASP A 19 -5.22 -35.47 6.44
N LEU A 20 -4.51 -35.27 5.32
CA LEU A 20 -3.42 -34.30 5.23
C LEU A 20 -3.92 -32.86 5.38
N LEU A 21 -5.04 -32.52 4.75
CA LEU A 21 -5.68 -31.23 4.94
C LEU A 21 -6.06 -31.03 6.41
N ASN A 22 -6.62 -32.04 7.06
CA ASN A 22 -6.99 -31.98 8.47
C ASN A 22 -5.78 -31.75 9.37
N ALA A 23 -4.69 -32.48 9.12
CA ALA A 23 -3.44 -32.32 9.84
C ALA A 23 -2.84 -30.92 9.63
N ALA A 24 -2.86 -30.39 8.40
CA ALA A 24 -2.34 -29.06 8.09
C ALA A 24 -3.18 -27.93 8.71
N LEU A 25 -4.50 -28.11 8.82
CA LEU A 25 -5.40 -27.16 9.47
C LEU A 25 -5.19 -27.10 10.99
N HIS A 26 -5.09 -28.27 11.66
CA HIS A 26 -4.92 -28.34 13.11
C HIS A 26 -3.48 -28.11 13.57
N GLY A 27 -2.49 -28.40 12.72
CA GLY A 27 -1.08 -28.11 12.95
C GLY A 27 -0.67 -26.68 12.56
N GLU A 28 -1.60 -25.86 12.07
CA GLU A 28 -1.36 -24.49 11.59
C GLU A 28 -0.26 -24.39 10.50
N THR A 29 0.00 -25.48 9.77
CA THR A 29 1.01 -25.54 8.71
C THR A 29 0.44 -25.26 7.33
N LEU A 30 -0.89 -25.17 7.19
CA LEU A 30 -1.54 -24.85 5.94
C LEU A 30 -1.15 -23.46 5.42
N VAL A 31 -0.61 -23.38 4.20
CA VAL A 31 -0.34 -22.10 3.52
C VAL A 31 -1.54 -21.71 2.66
N LYS A 32 -2.03 -22.62 1.82
CA LYS A 32 -3.22 -22.43 0.98
C LYS A 32 -3.75 -23.77 0.46
N LEU A 33 -5.04 -23.82 0.18
CA LEU A 33 -5.70 -24.89 -0.54
C LEU A 33 -6.32 -24.32 -1.82
N VAL A 34 -6.19 -25.02 -2.95
CA VAL A 34 -6.80 -24.63 -4.22
C VAL A 34 -7.64 -25.78 -4.77
N LEU A 35 -8.93 -25.56 -4.95
CA LEU A 35 -9.82 -26.46 -5.68
C LEU A 35 -9.98 -25.92 -7.12
N ALA A 36 -9.60 -26.72 -8.10
CA ALA A 36 -9.52 -26.34 -9.50
C ALA A 36 -10.18 -27.37 -10.41
N ARG A 37 -10.35 -27.00 -11.68
CA ARG A 37 -11.07 -27.81 -12.68
C ARG A 37 -12.49 -28.11 -12.22
N HIS A 38 -13.26 -27.02 -12.08
CA HIS A 38 -14.67 -27.07 -11.73
C HIS A 38 -15.47 -27.85 -12.80
N VAL A 39 -16.34 -28.75 -12.35
CA VAL A 39 -17.27 -29.54 -13.17
C VAL A 39 -18.69 -29.53 -12.61
N GLY A 40 -18.96 -28.70 -11.59
CA GLY A 40 -20.27 -28.56 -10.97
C GLY A 40 -21.24 -27.71 -11.81
N ALA A 41 -22.47 -27.57 -11.33
CA ALA A 41 -23.57 -26.95 -12.06
C ALA A 41 -23.35 -25.45 -12.38
N ASP A 42 -22.63 -24.71 -11.53
CA ASP A 42 -22.33 -23.29 -11.77
C ASP A 42 -21.19 -23.12 -12.77
N GLN A 43 -21.52 -22.90 -14.04
CA GLN A 43 -20.55 -22.72 -15.12
C GLN A 43 -19.71 -21.43 -14.98
N THR A 44 -20.11 -20.49 -14.13
CA THR A 44 -19.37 -19.25 -13.92
C THR A 44 -18.23 -19.44 -12.92
N LEU A 45 -18.31 -20.43 -12.03
CA LEU A 45 -17.30 -20.74 -11.02
C LEU A 45 -16.09 -21.43 -11.67
N GLN A 46 -14.90 -20.88 -11.44
CA GLN A 46 -13.66 -21.39 -12.03
C GLN A 46 -12.83 -22.21 -11.01
N ARG A 47 -12.67 -21.67 -9.80
CA ARG A 47 -11.84 -22.25 -8.73
C ARG A 47 -12.22 -21.69 -7.37
N ILE A 48 -11.86 -22.43 -6.32
CA ILE A 48 -11.92 -21.95 -4.94
C ILE A 48 -10.49 -21.90 -4.40
N ILE A 49 -10.13 -20.76 -3.80
CA ILE A 49 -8.85 -20.59 -3.11
C ILE A 49 -9.15 -20.40 -1.62
N ALA A 50 -8.61 -21.29 -0.80
CA ALA A 50 -8.78 -21.31 0.63
C ALA A 50 -7.47 -20.94 1.34
N LYS A 51 -7.54 -20.05 2.34
CA LYS A 51 -6.41 -19.68 3.19
C LYS A 51 -6.85 -19.63 4.66
N PRO A 52 -5.99 -20.06 5.61
CA PRO A 52 -6.31 -19.94 7.04
C PRO A 52 -6.35 -18.48 7.45
N LEU A 53 -7.21 -18.14 8.41
CA LEU A 53 -7.26 -16.84 9.07
C LEU A 53 -7.96 -16.94 10.42
N GLN A 54 -7.94 -15.87 11.21
CA GLN A 54 -8.73 -15.76 12.43
C GLN A 54 -9.84 -14.71 12.28
N VAL A 55 -11.08 -15.10 12.59
CA VAL A 55 -12.22 -14.16 12.70
C VAL A 55 -12.61 -14.04 14.16
N LYS A 56 -12.45 -12.85 14.75
CA LYS A 56 -12.79 -12.58 16.16
C LYS A 56 -12.17 -13.61 17.14
N GLY A 57 -10.93 -14.03 16.88
CA GLY A 57 -10.19 -15.00 17.69
C GLY A 57 -10.50 -16.47 17.40
N GLN A 58 -11.45 -16.78 16.51
CA GLN A 58 -11.75 -18.16 16.10
C GLN A 58 -10.99 -18.49 14.80
N PRO A 59 -10.29 -19.64 14.72
CA PRO A 59 -9.65 -20.09 13.48
C PRO A 59 -10.70 -20.46 12.43
N CYS A 60 -10.51 -19.94 11.23
CA CYS A 60 -11.40 -20.12 10.09
C CYS A 60 -10.59 -20.28 8.81
N LEU A 61 -11.25 -20.78 7.77
CA LEU A 61 -10.75 -20.79 6.41
C LEU A 61 -11.50 -19.72 5.60
N SER A 62 -10.80 -18.77 4.97
CA SER A 62 -11.41 -17.91 3.94
C SER A 62 -11.40 -18.65 2.63
N LEU A 63 -12.58 -19.02 2.15
CA LEU A 63 -12.80 -19.56 0.81
C LEU A 63 -13.18 -18.41 -0.14
N VAL A 64 -12.32 -18.15 -1.11
CA VAL A 64 -12.58 -17.23 -2.22
C VAL A 64 -13.03 -18.03 -3.43
N TYR A 65 -14.31 -17.90 -3.76
CA TYR A 65 -14.95 -18.47 -4.94
C TYR A 65 -14.72 -17.53 -6.10
N ARG A 66 -13.86 -17.91 -7.05
CA ARG A 66 -13.55 -17.10 -8.21
C ARG A 66 -14.45 -17.44 -9.37
N HIS A 67 -15.33 -16.52 -9.74
CA HIS A 67 -16.15 -16.60 -10.94
C HIS A 67 -15.50 -15.82 -12.08
N GLN A 68 -16.05 -15.92 -13.29
CA GLN A 68 -15.55 -15.20 -14.46
C GLN A 68 -15.50 -13.67 -14.30
N THR A 69 -16.46 -13.09 -13.57
CA THR A 69 -16.63 -11.63 -13.46
C THR A 69 -16.63 -11.11 -12.02
N ARG A 70 -16.57 -11.99 -11.02
CA ARG A 70 -16.61 -11.61 -9.60
C ARG A 70 -15.98 -12.66 -8.70
N ASP A 71 -15.48 -12.23 -7.56
CA ASP A 71 -15.01 -13.11 -6.48
C ASP A 71 -15.98 -13.00 -5.29
N ILE A 72 -16.33 -14.14 -4.68
CA ILE A 72 -17.18 -14.22 -3.48
C ILE A 72 -16.35 -14.83 -2.35
N THR A 73 -16.24 -14.13 -1.23
CA THR A 73 -15.50 -14.62 -0.06
C THR A 73 -16.46 -15.15 1.01
N ARG A 74 -16.18 -16.33 1.53
CA ARG A 74 -16.86 -16.92 2.70
C ARG A 74 -15.82 -17.37 3.71
N ASN A 75 -16.02 -17.03 4.98
CA ASN A 75 -15.19 -17.49 6.07
C ASN A 75 -15.94 -18.58 6.82
N LEU A 76 -15.37 -19.77 6.92
CA LEU A 76 -15.96 -20.90 7.62
C LEU A 76 -15.05 -21.36 8.76
N PRO A 77 -15.59 -21.75 9.91
CA PRO A 77 -14.87 -22.54 10.92
C PRO A 77 -14.18 -23.76 10.29
N LEU A 78 -13.05 -24.19 10.86
CA LEU A 78 -12.19 -25.23 10.25
C LEU A 78 -12.93 -26.56 10.02
N ASP A 79 -13.77 -26.97 10.97
CA ASP A 79 -14.62 -28.16 10.90
C ASP A 79 -15.62 -28.09 9.74
N GLN A 80 -16.32 -26.96 9.60
CA GLN A 80 -17.27 -26.74 8.50
C GLN A 80 -16.56 -26.65 7.15
N ALA A 81 -15.39 -26.03 7.11
CA ALA A 81 -14.60 -25.93 5.90
C ALA A 81 -14.10 -27.31 5.43
N GLN A 82 -13.70 -28.18 6.35
CA GLN A 82 -13.27 -29.54 6.03
C GLN A 82 -14.41 -30.38 5.43
N VAL A 83 -15.60 -30.33 6.04
CA VAL A 83 -16.79 -31.01 5.52
C VAL A 83 -17.11 -30.52 4.11
N LEU A 84 -17.11 -29.20 3.91
CA LEU A 84 -17.38 -28.62 2.59
C LEU A 84 -16.35 -29.05 1.53
N VAL A 85 -15.05 -29.07 1.86
CA VAL A 85 -14.01 -29.52 0.92
C VAL A 85 -14.20 -31.00 0.55
N ALA A 86 -14.60 -31.83 1.51
CA ALA A 86 -14.91 -33.24 1.26
C ALA A 86 -16.12 -33.40 0.32
N GLU A 87 -17.17 -32.60 0.48
CA GLU A 87 -18.35 -32.62 -0.40
C GLU A 87 -18.03 -32.15 -1.83
N LEU A 88 -17.16 -31.14 -1.96
CA LEU A 88 -16.79 -30.58 -3.26
C LEU A 88 -15.91 -31.52 -4.10
N LEU A 89 -15.20 -32.46 -3.47
CA LEU A 89 -14.30 -33.40 -4.11
C LEU A 89 -14.90 -34.82 -4.13
N PRO A 90 -15.15 -35.44 -5.29
CA PRO A 90 -14.78 -35.02 -6.65
C PRO A 90 -15.91 -34.35 -7.45
N ASP A 91 -17.09 -34.19 -6.86
CA ASP A 91 -18.32 -33.93 -7.61
C ASP A 91 -18.36 -32.53 -8.24
N SER A 92 -17.77 -31.54 -7.58
CA SER A 92 -17.67 -30.18 -8.09
C SER A 92 -16.29 -29.84 -8.63
N PHE A 93 -15.21 -30.44 -8.10
CA PHE A 93 -13.84 -30.16 -8.52
C PHE A 93 -13.05 -31.44 -8.75
N ARG A 94 -12.27 -31.46 -9.84
CA ARG A 94 -11.45 -32.62 -10.22
C ARG A 94 -9.98 -32.51 -9.82
N ASN A 95 -9.54 -31.34 -9.36
CA ASN A 95 -8.17 -31.13 -8.90
C ASN A 95 -8.21 -30.38 -7.54
N ALA A 96 -7.38 -30.81 -6.60
CA ALA A 96 -7.12 -30.11 -5.35
C ALA A 96 -5.62 -30.05 -5.08
N HIS A 97 -5.14 -28.87 -4.70
CA HIS A 97 -3.73 -28.61 -4.40
C HIS A 97 -3.64 -28.05 -2.98
N LEU A 98 -3.03 -28.81 -2.09
CA LEU A 98 -2.75 -28.45 -0.71
C LEU A 98 -1.29 -28.01 -0.63
N PHE A 99 -1.07 -26.79 -0.16
CA PHE A 99 0.27 -26.27 0.11
C PHE A 99 0.42 -26.09 1.60
N ASP A 100 1.44 -26.72 2.17
CA ASP A 100 1.84 -26.59 3.57
C ASP A 100 3.31 -26.15 3.67
N ALA A 101 3.87 -26.14 4.88
CA ALA A 101 5.27 -25.76 5.12
C ALA A 101 6.28 -26.73 4.48
N ASP A 102 5.89 -27.99 4.24
CA ASP A 102 6.77 -29.07 3.81
C ASP A 102 6.72 -29.31 2.29
N GLY A 103 5.69 -28.78 1.61
CA GLY A 103 5.62 -28.75 0.16
C GLY A 103 4.20 -28.66 -0.39
N GLU A 104 3.96 -29.40 -1.47
CA GLU A 104 2.68 -29.44 -2.17
C GLU A 104 2.17 -30.88 -2.28
N VAL A 105 0.91 -31.07 -1.92
CA VAL A 105 0.16 -32.31 -2.16
C VAL A 105 -0.92 -32.03 -3.20
N GLN A 106 -0.88 -32.77 -4.31
CA GLN A 106 -1.84 -32.65 -5.40
C GLN A 106 -2.73 -33.90 -5.44
N LEU A 107 -4.04 -33.69 -5.35
CA LEU A 107 -5.06 -34.70 -5.61
C LEU A 107 -5.71 -34.41 -6.96
N THR A 108 -5.70 -35.39 -7.85
CA THR A 108 -6.36 -35.29 -9.16
C THR A 108 -7.29 -36.47 -9.38
N PHE A 109 -8.43 -36.22 -10.02
CA PHE A 109 -9.39 -37.24 -10.42
C PHE A 109 -9.36 -37.40 -11.94
N SER A 110 -9.14 -38.64 -12.40
CA SER A 110 -9.22 -38.98 -13.83
C SER A 110 -10.64 -38.79 -14.38
N LYS A 111 -10.80 -38.85 -15.72
CA LYS A 111 -12.12 -38.83 -16.37
C LYS A 111 -13.05 -39.96 -15.88
N LYS A 112 -12.49 -41.07 -15.40
CA LYS A 112 -13.23 -42.22 -14.83
C LYS A 112 -13.41 -42.13 -13.31
N GLY A 113 -13.12 -40.98 -12.69
CA GLY A 113 -13.27 -40.75 -11.25
C GLY A 113 -12.19 -41.37 -10.37
N LYS A 114 -11.20 -42.08 -10.93
CA LYS A 114 -10.09 -42.65 -10.15
C LYS A 114 -9.22 -41.53 -9.55
N PRO A 115 -9.01 -41.49 -8.21
CA PRO A 115 -8.15 -40.51 -7.55
C PRO A 115 -6.66 -40.86 -7.69
N MET A 116 -5.81 -39.84 -7.77
CA MET A 116 -4.36 -39.94 -7.77
C MET A 116 -3.78 -38.85 -6.88
N LEU A 117 -2.93 -39.23 -5.94
CA LEU A 117 -2.24 -38.33 -5.02
C LEU A 117 -0.76 -38.24 -5.42
N GLN A 118 -0.24 -37.02 -5.54
CA GLN A 118 1.18 -36.75 -5.77
C GLN A 118 1.67 -35.80 -4.67
N ARG A 119 2.87 -36.06 -4.15
CA ARG A 119 3.53 -35.19 -3.17
C ARG A 119 4.83 -34.67 -3.76
N HIS A 120 5.02 -33.37 -3.65
CA HIS A 120 6.23 -32.68 -4.07
C HIS A 120 6.81 -32.01 -2.82
N GLY A 121 7.99 -32.44 -2.40
CA GLY A 121 8.70 -31.77 -1.31
C GLY A 121 9.17 -30.37 -1.73
N ALA A 122 9.30 -29.46 -0.78
CA ALA A 122 9.86 -28.14 -1.03
C ALA A 122 11.26 -28.24 -1.65
N GLN A 123 11.48 -27.64 -2.84
CA GLN A 123 12.84 -27.36 -3.30
C GLN A 123 13.46 -26.29 -2.38
N ALA A 124 14.75 -26.42 -2.09
CA ALA A 124 15.62 -25.58 -1.23
C ALA A 124 15.11 -24.14 -0.98
N PRO A 125 15.27 -23.60 0.25
CA PRO A 125 14.37 -22.62 0.83
C PRO A 125 14.27 -21.38 -0.07
N ARG A 126 13.21 -21.30 -0.85
CA ARG A 126 12.52 -20.02 -0.98
C ARG A 126 12.12 -19.70 0.44
N VAL A 127 12.59 -18.55 0.94
CA VAL A 127 12.12 -17.97 2.20
C VAL A 127 10.60 -18.06 2.18
N ALA A 128 10.08 -19.11 2.82
CA ALA A 128 8.70 -19.22 3.11
C ALA A 128 8.49 -18.09 4.10
N ASP A 129 7.63 -17.14 3.74
CA ASP A 129 6.87 -16.38 4.71
C ASP A 129 6.08 -17.40 5.55
N ALA A 130 6.78 -18.15 6.41
CA ALA A 130 6.24 -18.82 7.57
C ALA A 130 6.00 -17.73 8.63
N GLY A 131 5.13 -16.80 8.26
CA GLY A 131 4.33 -16.04 9.19
C GLY A 131 2.95 -16.65 9.15
N SER A 132 2.73 -17.73 9.91
CA SER A 132 1.43 -17.99 10.53
C SER A 132 1.21 -16.90 11.58
N GLY A 133 0.99 -15.72 11.03
CA GLY A 133 0.41 -14.56 11.61
C GLY A 133 -0.46 -14.04 10.48
N HIS A 134 -1.71 -14.50 10.43
CA HIS A 134 -2.76 -13.59 9.98
C HIS A 134 -3.11 -12.57 11.07
N ASP A 135 -2.36 -12.58 12.17
CA ASP A 135 -1.75 -11.37 12.70
C ASP A 135 -0.24 -11.38 12.33
N ARG A 136 0.11 -10.92 11.12
CA ARG A 136 1.20 -9.94 11.07
C ARG A 136 0.58 -8.94 12.02
N GLU A 137 0.97 -8.92 13.30
CA GLU A 137 0.70 -7.78 14.17
C GLU A 137 1.01 -6.63 13.25
N LYS A 138 -0.03 -6.00 12.68
CA LYS A 138 0.13 -5.20 11.46
C LYS A 138 1.13 -4.17 11.85
N LYS A 139 2.43 -4.31 11.53
CA LYS A 139 3.53 -3.72 12.33
C LYS A 139 3.05 -2.34 12.73
N ARG A 140 2.55 -2.20 13.96
CA ARG A 140 1.61 -1.10 14.23
C ARG A 140 2.51 0.07 14.45
N TYR A 141 2.82 0.76 13.37
CA TYR A 141 3.74 1.88 13.36
C TYR A 141 3.36 2.89 14.44
N LEU A 142 2.05 2.98 14.74
CA LEU A 142 1.49 3.70 15.86
C LEU A 142 0.51 2.83 16.65
N GLU A 143 0.60 2.92 17.97
CA GLU A 143 -0.37 2.33 18.89
C GLU A 143 -1.54 3.29 19.13
N LEU A 144 -2.75 2.77 19.39
CA LEU A 144 -3.90 3.61 19.76
C LEU A 144 -3.74 4.28 21.13
N SER A 145 -2.81 3.77 21.96
CA SER A 145 -2.43 4.32 23.26
C SER A 145 -1.68 5.66 23.15
N ARG A 146 -1.20 6.05 21.95
CA ARG A 146 -0.41 7.27 21.76
C ARG A 146 -1.20 8.52 22.16
N PRO A 147 -0.68 9.34 23.09
CA PRO A 147 -1.42 10.49 23.66
C PRO A 147 -1.97 11.48 22.64
N PHE A 148 -1.23 11.76 21.56
CA PHE A 148 -1.66 12.72 20.54
C PHE A 148 -2.94 12.28 19.80
N LEU A 149 -3.22 10.99 19.73
CA LEU A 149 -4.45 10.49 19.08
C LEU A 149 -5.71 10.93 19.82
N ARG A 150 -5.64 11.07 21.15
CA ARG A 150 -6.75 11.57 21.95
C ARG A 150 -6.96 13.07 21.72
N ASP A 151 -5.88 13.85 21.77
CA ASP A 151 -5.91 15.31 21.58
C ASP A 151 -6.42 15.71 20.19
N LEU A 152 -6.14 14.88 19.18
CA LEU A 152 -6.65 15.09 17.81
C LEU A 152 -8.04 14.47 17.56
N GLY A 153 -8.66 13.88 18.59
CA GLY A 153 -10.00 13.28 18.53
C GLY A 153 -10.07 12.02 17.67
N VAL A 154 -8.99 11.24 17.58
CA VAL A 154 -8.95 9.92 16.93
C VAL A 154 -9.40 8.83 17.91
N THR A 155 -9.01 8.93 19.18
CA THR A 155 -9.40 8.01 20.26
C THR A 155 -10.24 8.71 21.31
N ASP A 156 -11.07 7.93 22.02
CA ASP A 156 -11.85 8.41 23.16
C ASP A 156 -11.01 8.49 24.45
N ALA A 157 -11.65 8.86 25.57
CA ALA A 157 -10.99 8.98 26.87
C ALA A 157 -10.42 7.64 27.38
N GLN A 158 -10.94 6.51 26.89
CA GLN A 158 -10.51 5.16 27.23
C GLN A 158 -9.41 4.64 26.28
N GLY A 159 -8.99 5.44 25.29
CA GLY A 159 -7.99 5.08 24.29
C GLY A 159 -8.53 4.18 23.17
N ALA A 160 -9.85 4.00 23.07
CA ALA A 160 -10.47 3.25 21.99
C ALA A 160 -10.67 4.14 20.75
N LEU A 161 -10.51 3.54 19.57
CA LEU A 161 -10.68 4.23 18.29
C LEU A 161 -12.14 4.67 18.10
N ILE A 162 -12.35 5.98 17.88
CA ILE A 162 -13.68 6.50 17.56
C ILE A 162 -14.11 5.95 16.19
N PRO A 163 -15.31 5.32 16.07
CA PRO A 163 -15.71 4.64 14.84
C PRO A 163 -15.65 5.52 13.57
N SER A 164 -16.06 6.79 13.67
CA SER A 164 -16.01 7.75 12.57
C SER A 164 -14.58 8.08 12.10
N MET A 165 -13.59 7.86 12.96
CA MET A 165 -12.18 8.12 12.69
C MET A 165 -11.42 6.89 12.16
N SER A 166 -12.08 5.74 12.01
CA SER A 166 -11.45 4.50 11.52
C SER A 166 -10.74 4.68 10.17
N ARG A 167 -11.35 5.43 9.25
CA ARG A 167 -10.76 5.74 7.94
C ARG A 167 -9.50 6.59 8.09
N LYS A 168 -9.54 7.62 8.94
CA LYS A 168 -8.39 8.51 9.19
C LYS A 168 -7.25 7.73 9.86
N TRP A 169 -7.57 6.85 10.80
CA TRP A 169 -6.59 5.98 11.46
C TRP A 169 -5.85 5.06 10.48
N LYS A 170 -6.57 4.43 9.54
CA LYS A 170 -5.95 3.64 8.47
C LYS A 170 -5.04 4.48 7.57
N GLN A 171 -5.47 5.71 7.25
CA GLN A 171 -4.67 6.66 6.47
C GLN A 171 -3.35 7.00 7.18
N ILE A 172 -3.41 7.30 8.47
CA ILE A 172 -2.22 7.65 9.26
C ILE A 172 -1.24 6.46 9.29
N ASN A 173 -1.71 5.25 9.61
CA ASN A 173 -0.82 4.08 9.67
C ASN A 173 -0.17 3.75 8.33
N LYS A 174 -0.96 3.80 7.24
CA LYS A 174 -0.40 3.55 5.92
C LYS A 174 0.62 4.60 5.52
N PHE A 175 0.44 5.86 5.95
CA PHE A 175 1.39 6.94 5.69
C PHE A 175 2.74 6.63 6.33
N ILE A 176 2.72 6.26 7.62
CA ILE A 176 3.94 5.92 8.34
C ILE A 176 4.59 4.65 7.78
N GLU A 177 3.81 3.67 7.33
CA GLU A 177 4.35 2.49 6.62
C GLU A 177 5.14 2.89 5.37
N VAL A 178 4.57 3.75 4.52
CA VAL A 178 5.24 4.25 3.32
C VAL A 178 6.50 5.03 3.69
N PHE A 179 6.40 5.89 4.70
CA PHE A 179 7.53 6.68 5.17
C PHE A 179 8.66 5.81 5.72
N ASP A 180 8.37 4.78 6.53
CA ASP A 180 9.36 3.84 7.07
C ASP A 180 10.16 3.17 5.94
N HIS A 181 9.45 2.68 4.92
CA HIS A 181 10.08 2.09 3.75
C HIS A 181 10.91 3.11 2.95
N ALA A 182 10.46 4.36 2.84
CA ALA A 182 11.22 5.42 2.19
C ALA A 182 12.51 5.74 2.98
N LEU A 183 12.39 5.87 4.31
CA LEU A 183 13.49 6.20 5.21
C LEU A 183 14.58 5.12 5.21
N ALA A 184 14.20 3.84 5.16
CA ALA A 184 15.14 2.73 5.07
C ALA A 184 16.00 2.74 3.79
N ASN A 185 15.48 3.32 2.70
CA ASN A 185 16.17 3.39 1.41
C ASN A 185 16.86 4.74 1.17
N ALA A 186 16.50 5.76 1.96
CA ALA A 186 17.04 7.11 1.82
C ALA A 186 18.54 7.17 2.19
N PRO A 187 19.32 8.06 1.57
CA PRO A 187 20.73 8.27 1.90
C PRO A 187 20.88 9.11 3.18
N VAL A 188 20.30 8.65 4.29
CA VAL A 188 20.34 9.31 5.60
C VAL A 188 20.93 8.36 6.64
N SER A 189 21.93 8.81 7.39
CA SER A 189 22.51 8.02 8.48
C SER A 189 21.48 7.84 9.61
N PRO A 190 21.44 6.69 10.32
CA PRO A 190 20.59 6.51 11.51
C PRO A 190 20.81 7.56 12.59
N GLU A 191 22.06 8.04 12.75
CA GLU A 191 22.46 9.01 13.78
C GLU A 191 22.20 10.47 13.37
N GLN A 192 21.89 10.72 12.09
CA GLN A 192 21.60 12.06 11.59
C GLN A 192 20.25 12.55 12.12
N ALA A 193 20.22 13.76 12.67
CA ALA A 193 18.97 14.44 13.03
C ALA A 193 18.11 14.69 11.78
N LEU A 194 16.81 14.45 11.88
CA LEU A 194 15.88 14.59 10.77
C LEU A 194 15.06 15.89 10.90
N ARG A 195 15.14 16.76 9.90
CA ARG A 195 14.23 17.89 9.75
C ARG A 195 13.15 17.53 8.74
N VAL A 196 11.89 17.61 9.18
CA VAL A 196 10.70 17.28 8.41
C VAL A 196 9.87 18.55 8.27
N ALA A 197 9.49 18.90 7.03
CA ALA A 197 8.50 19.94 6.77
C ALA A 197 7.24 19.34 6.15
N ASP A 198 6.08 19.61 6.76
CA ASP A 198 4.75 19.17 6.30
C ASP A 198 3.92 20.37 5.85
N PHE A 199 3.92 20.64 4.55
CA PHE A 199 3.20 21.75 3.95
C PHE A 199 1.72 21.42 3.73
N GLY A 200 0.84 22.21 4.35
CA GLY A 200 -0.60 21.95 4.37
C GLY A 200 -0.99 20.94 5.45
N SER A 201 -0.39 21.07 6.64
CA SER A 201 -0.54 20.09 7.73
C SER A 201 -1.97 19.97 8.26
N GLY A 202 -2.84 20.97 8.04
CA GLY A 202 -4.22 20.97 8.52
C GLY A 202 -4.30 20.81 10.03
N LYS A 203 -5.05 19.80 10.50
CA LYS A 203 -5.17 19.45 11.93
C LYS A 203 -3.93 18.71 12.49
N GLY A 204 -2.85 18.59 11.71
CA GLY A 204 -1.58 18.02 12.16
C GLY A 204 -1.55 16.50 12.32
N TYR A 205 -2.59 15.74 11.95
CA TYR A 205 -2.63 14.28 12.15
C TYR A 205 -1.36 13.54 11.72
N LEU A 206 -0.84 13.90 10.55
CA LEU A 206 0.34 13.24 9.97
C LEU A 206 1.63 13.84 10.51
N THR A 207 1.65 15.15 10.77
CA THR A 207 2.75 15.84 11.46
C THR A 207 3.02 15.23 12.84
N PHE A 208 1.98 15.08 13.67
CA PHE A 208 2.07 14.43 14.99
C PHE A 208 2.49 12.96 14.87
N ALA A 209 1.89 12.21 13.94
CA ALA A 209 2.21 10.81 13.73
C ALA A 209 3.67 10.61 13.27
N MET A 210 4.18 11.48 12.41
CA MET A 210 5.57 11.48 11.96
C MET A 210 6.53 11.77 13.08
N HIS A 211 6.25 12.81 13.88
CA HIS A 211 7.05 13.17 15.05
C HIS A 211 7.09 12.03 16.07
N ASP A 212 5.93 11.48 16.43
CA ASP A 212 5.82 10.35 17.36
C ASP A 212 6.56 9.12 16.82
N TYR A 213 6.41 8.80 15.54
CA TYR A 213 7.11 7.67 14.93
C TYR A 213 8.63 7.85 14.98
N LEU A 214 9.14 9.02 14.59
CA LEU A 214 10.57 9.28 14.56
C LEU A 214 11.19 9.28 15.95
N ARG A 215 10.58 9.96 16.93
CA ARG A 215 11.14 10.07 18.28
C ARG A 215 10.81 8.87 19.16
N ASN A 216 9.54 8.48 19.25
CA ASN A 216 9.07 7.49 20.22
C ASN A 216 9.15 6.05 19.70
N SER A 217 9.02 5.83 18.40
CA SER A 217 9.14 4.48 17.82
C SER A 217 10.56 4.18 17.31
N LEU A 218 11.25 5.16 16.70
CA LEU A 218 12.60 4.97 16.15
C LEU A 218 13.74 5.53 17.02
N GLY A 219 13.44 6.33 18.06
CA GLY A 219 14.48 6.90 18.92
C GLY A 219 15.39 7.92 18.23
N ARG A 220 14.96 8.50 17.10
CA ARG A 220 15.77 9.46 16.33
C ARG A 220 15.52 10.88 16.80
N ASP A 221 16.57 11.69 16.80
CA ASP A 221 16.39 13.14 16.92
C ASP A 221 15.69 13.67 15.67
N ALA A 222 14.57 14.34 15.87
CA ALA A 222 13.73 14.85 14.79
C ALA A 222 13.13 16.21 15.14
N GLN A 223 13.20 17.13 14.19
CA GLN A 223 12.44 18.37 14.19
C GLN A 223 11.37 18.27 13.10
N VAL A 224 10.10 18.34 13.48
CA VAL A 224 8.97 18.23 12.57
C VAL A 224 8.19 19.54 12.63
N THR A 225 8.15 20.24 11.51
CA THR A 225 7.44 21.51 11.36
C THR A 225 6.23 21.32 10.46
N GLY A 226 5.03 21.52 11.02
CA GLY A 226 3.79 21.62 10.24
C GLY A 226 3.55 23.05 9.77
N VAL A 227 3.31 23.25 8.48
CA VAL A 227 3.01 24.57 7.92
C VAL A 227 1.54 24.62 7.50
N GLU A 228 0.81 25.58 8.04
CA GLU A 228 -0.63 25.74 7.80
C GLU A 228 -0.99 27.22 7.59
N LEU A 229 -1.92 27.50 6.68
CA LEU A 229 -2.34 28.86 6.32
C LEU A 229 -3.16 29.54 7.41
N ARG A 230 -3.81 28.72 8.24
CA ARG A 230 -4.80 29.15 9.23
C ARG A 230 -4.19 29.25 10.62
N GLN A 231 -4.04 30.47 11.13
CA GLN A 231 -3.50 30.72 12.47
C GLN A 231 -4.27 29.97 13.56
N ASP A 232 -5.60 29.86 13.46
CA ASP A 232 -6.41 29.14 14.45
C ASP A 232 -6.10 27.63 14.50
N MET A 233 -5.72 27.03 13.37
CA MET A 233 -5.26 25.64 13.31
C MET A 233 -3.83 25.50 13.84
N VAL A 234 -2.95 26.46 13.54
CA VAL A 234 -1.58 26.52 14.07
C VAL A 234 -1.58 26.60 15.60
N ASP A 235 -2.37 27.50 16.17
CA ASP A 235 -2.51 27.67 17.62
C ASP A 235 -3.04 26.40 18.28
N LEU A 236 -4.04 25.76 17.67
CA LEU A 236 -4.60 24.48 18.15
C LEU A 236 -3.54 23.39 18.19
N CYS A 237 -2.76 23.25 17.11
CA CYS A 237 -1.72 22.24 17.00
C CYS A 237 -0.54 22.51 17.95
N ASN A 238 -0.09 23.76 18.08
CA ASN A 238 0.96 24.13 19.03
C ASN A 238 0.51 23.94 20.49
N ALA A 239 -0.75 24.26 20.82
CA ALA A 239 -1.29 23.99 22.14
C ALA A 239 -1.34 22.49 22.44
N ALA A 240 -1.65 21.64 21.45
CA ALA A 240 -1.59 20.20 21.60
C ALA A 240 -0.14 19.69 21.75
N ALA A 241 0.81 20.18 20.95
CA ALA A 241 2.22 19.82 21.07
C ALA A 241 2.79 20.18 22.44
N ALA A 242 2.44 21.35 22.98
CA ALA A 242 2.86 21.80 24.31
C ALA A 242 2.27 20.95 25.45
N ARG A 243 0.98 20.57 25.38
CA ARG A 243 0.36 19.70 26.41
C ARG A 243 0.97 18.31 26.51
N LEU A 244 1.46 17.81 25.38
CA LEU A 244 2.02 16.46 25.28
C LEU A 244 3.52 16.42 25.57
N ASP A 245 4.16 17.58 25.76
CA ASP A 245 5.62 17.73 25.88
C ASP A 245 6.35 17.03 24.73
N HIS A 246 6.01 17.41 23.49
CA HIS A 246 6.63 16.89 22.26
C HIS A 246 7.79 17.82 21.82
N PRO A 247 9.02 17.66 22.36
CA PRO A 247 10.14 18.47 21.92
C PRO A 247 10.43 18.23 20.43
N GLY A 248 10.72 19.30 19.70
CA GLY A 248 10.98 19.23 18.26
C GLY A 248 9.73 19.04 17.39
N LEU A 249 8.53 19.30 17.92
CA LEU A 249 7.31 19.44 17.12
C LEU A 249 6.83 20.89 17.20
N GLU A 250 6.68 21.53 16.04
CA GLU A 250 6.17 22.90 15.97
C GLU A 250 5.25 23.09 14.76
N PHE A 251 4.38 24.09 14.84
CA PHE A 251 3.52 24.51 13.75
C PHE A 251 3.72 26.00 13.45
N GLN A 252 3.83 26.33 12.17
CA GLN A 252 4.05 27.70 11.70
C GLN A 252 2.92 28.15 10.78
N CYS A 253 2.50 29.41 10.93
CA CYS A 253 1.50 30.01 10.07
C CYS A 253 2.12 30.48 8.75
N GLY A 254 1.68 29.94 7.63
CA GLY A 254 2.17 30.31 6.32
C GLY A 254 1.87 29.27 5.23
N ASP A 255 2.54 29.44 4.10
CA ASP A 255 2.60 28.45 3.03
C ASP A 255 4.05 28.11 2.66
N VAL A 256 4.20 27.24 1.69
CA VAL A 256 5.49 26.80 1.14
C VAL A 256 6.36 27.92 0.57
N ARG A 257 5.79 29.09 0.25
CA ARG A 257 6.51 30.25 -0.28
C ARG A 257 6.95 31.19 0.85
N SER A 258 6.20 31.24 1.96
CA SER A 258 6.53 32.10 3.10
C SER A 258 7.42 31.40 4.13
N VAL A 259 7.24 30.08 4.32
CA VAL A 259 8.06 29.28 5.24
C VAL A 259 9.06 28.50 4.39
N VAL A 260 10.28 29.03 4.31
CA VAL A 260 11.40 28.43 3.55
C VAL A 260 12.41 27.87 4.55
N PRO A 261 12.42 26.55 4.79
CA PRO A 261 13.43 25.93 5.64
C PRO A 261 14.82 26.09 5.03
N GLU A 262 15.84 26.32 5.85
CA GLU A 262 17.22 26.34 5.36
C GLU A 262 17.68 24.95 4.87
N ALA A 263 17.23 23.90 5.55
CA ALA A 263 17.49 22.51 5.16
C ALA A 263 16.41 21.58 5.74
N ILE A 264 16.01 20.59 4.95
CA ILE A 264 15.08 19.53 5.33
C ILE A 264 15.55 18.19 4.76
N GLU A 265 15.45 17.13 5.56
CA GLU A 265 15.71 15.77 5.12
C GLU A 265 14.45 15.13 4.52
N VAL A 266 13.27 15.57 4.97
CA VAL A 266 11.97 15.04 4.55
C VAL A 266 11.02 16.18 4.25
N MET A 267 10.46 16.18 3.04
CA MET A 267 9.42 17.12 2.61
C MET A 267 8.11 16.37 2.38
N ILE A 268 7.04 16.83 3.01
CA ILE A 268 5.69 16.29 2.89
C ILE A 268 4.76 17.40 2.39
N ALA A 269 3.89 17.08 1.43
CA ALA A 269 2.83 17.97 0.97
C ALA A 269 1.59 17.17 0.59
N LEU A 270 0.63 17.09 1.50
CA LEU A 270 -0.58 16.28 1.31
C LEU A 270 -1.77 17.19 1.11
N HIS A 271 -2.44 17.04 -0.03
CA HIS A 271 -3.51 17.93 -0.46
C HIS A 271 -3.11 19.40 -0.63
N ALA A 272 -1.82 19.68 -0.82
CA ALA A 272 -1.38 20.93 -1.42
C ALA A 272 -1.94 21.00 -2.85
N CYS A 273 -2.92 21.86 -3.10
CA CYS A 273 -3.66 21.81 -4.36
C CYS A 273 -3.00 22.59 -5.49
N ASP A 274 -3.15 22.06 -6.71
CA ASP A 274 -2.63 22.66 -7.95
C ASP A 274 -1.12 22.93 -7.87
N ILE A 275 -0.68 24.16 -8.17
CA ILE A 275 0.75 24.53 -8.18
C ILE A 275 1.40 24.53 -6.80
N ALA A 276 0.63 24.48 -5.70
CA ALA A 276 1.20 24.41 -4.36
C ALA A 276 2.03 23.13 -4.15
N THR A 277 1.65 22.01 -4.78
CA THR A 277 2.48 20.79 -4.79
C THR A 277 3.80 21.04 -5.52
N ASP A 278 3.80 21.80 -6.62
CA ASP A 278 5.00 22.09 -7.41
C ASP A 278 6.00 22.93 -6.62
N TYR A 279 5.53 23.95 -5.89
CA TYR A 279 6.37 24.71 -4.96
C TYR A 279 6.93 23.82 -3.83
N ALA A 280 6.14 22.89 -3.29
CA ALA A 280 6.62 21.98 -2.25
C ALA A 280 7.70 21.03 -2.75
N ILE A 281 7.49 20.43 -3.93
CA ILE A 281 8.51 19.62 -4.60
C ILE A 281 9.77 20.44 -4.84
N HIS A 282 9.64 21.67 -5.35
CA HIS A 282 10.76 22.58 -5.59
C HIS A 282 11.53 22.90 -4.31
N THR A 283 10.86 23.25 -3.21
CA THR A 283 11.49 23.45 -1.90
C THR A 283 12.23 22.19 -1.44
N GLY A 284 11.62 21.00 -1.58
CA GLY A 284 12.27 19.73 -1.26
C GLY A 284 13.57 19.51 -2.05
N ILE A 285 13.55 19.80 -3.36
CA ILE A 285 14.73 19.68 -4.23
C ILE A 285 15.80 20.69 -3.83
N ARG A 286 15.45 21.97 -3.64
CA ARG A 286 16.38 23.04 -3.25
C ARG A 286 17.05 22.79 -1.91
N CYS A 287 16.29 22.30 -0.94
CA CYS A 287 16.80 21.92 0.38
C CYS A 287 17.53 20.57 0.37
N ASN A 288 17.66 19.94 -0.80
CA ASN A 288 18.42 18.71 -1.01
C ASN A 288 17.87 17.51 -0.23
N ALA A 289 16.55 17.48 -0.02
CA ALA A 289 15.85 16.51 0.80
C ALA A 289 16.15 15.07 0.39
N ALA A 290 16.20 14.18 1.37
CA ALA A 290 16.39 12.76 1.12
C ALA A 290 15.09 12.08 0.68
N ILE A 291 13.95 12.60 1.13
CA ILE A 291 12.62 12.05 0.88
C ILE A 291 11.63 13.18 0.56
N ILE A 292 10.85 12.99 -0.49
CA ILE A 292 9.75 13.88 -0.91
C ILE A 292 8.47 13.03 -1.03
N MET A 293 7.41 13.41 -0.33
CA MET A 293 6.13 12.69 -0.31
C MET A 293 4.97 13.64 -0.59
N CYS A 294 4.31 13.48 -1.73
CA CYS A 294 3.21 14.35 -2.15
C CYS A 294 1.95 13.54 -2.46
N SER A 295 0.79 14.02 -2.00
CA SER A 295 -0.52 13.50 -2.45
C SER A 295 -1.29 14.64 -3.13
N PRO A 296 -1.08 14.83 -4.45
CA PRO A 296 -1.68 15.93 -5.17
C PRO A 296 -3.20 15.74 -5.30
N CYS A 297 -3.94 16.85 -5.13
CA CYS A 297 -5.41 16.84 -5.10
C CYS A 297 -6.08 17.48 -6.30
N CYS A 298 -5.43 18.43 -6.97
CA CYS A 298 -6.04 19.26 -8.00
C CYS A 298 -4.99 19.55 -9.07
N HIS A 299 -5.44 19.65 -10.32
CA HIS A 299 -4.56 19.78 -11.49
C HIS A 299 -5.16 20.78 -12.48
N LYS A 300 -5.21 22.05 -12.08
CA LYS A 300 -5.86 23.13 -12.83
C LYS A 300 -4.91 23.83 -13.79
N GLN A 301 -3.59 23.75 -13.60
CA GLN A 301 -2.63 24.32 -14.55
C GLN A 301 -2.64 23.59 -15.90
N ILE A 302 -2.60 22.25 -15.88
CA ILE A 302 -2.41 21.45 -17.09
C ILE A 302 -3.71 21.23 -17.85
N ARG A 303 -4.83 21.06 -17.15
CA ARG A 303 -6.12 20.72 -17.77
C ARG A 303 -6.56 21.71 -18.87
N PRO A 304 -6.46 23.04 -18.71
CA PRO A 304 -6.83 24.01 -19.76
C PRO A 304 -5.88 23.99 -20.97
N GLN A 305 -4.64 23.54 -20.80
CA GLN A 305 -3.63 23.47 -21.86
C GLN A 305 -3.70 22.15 -22.64
N LEU A 306 -4.42 21.14 -22.12
CA LEU A 306 -4.36 19.78 -22.64
C LEU A 306 -5.07 19.68 -23.99
N HIS A 307 -4.27 19.58 -25.05
CA HIS A 307 -4.74 19.20 -26.36
C HIS A 307 -4.93 17.69 -26.42
N SER A 308 -6.08 17.25 -26.92
CA SER A 308 -6.33 15.82 -27.15
C SER A 308 -5.71 15.41 -28.49
N PRO A 309 -4.67 14.55 -28.50
CA PRO A 309 -4.07 14.05 -29.73
C PRO A 309 -5.12 13.35 -30.59
N GLY A 310 -4.98 13.40 -31.92
CA GLY A 310 -6.03 12.95 -32.85
C GLY A 310 -6.57 11.54 -32.57
N LEU A 311 -5.69 10.57 -32.24
CA LEU A 311 -6.11 9.20 -31.90
C LEU A 311 -6.88 9.11 -30.57
N LEU A 312 -6.58 9.98 -29.61
CA LEU A 312 -7.19 9.98 -28.27
C LEU A 312 -8.43 10.88 -28.18
N GLN A 313 -8.64 11.78 -29.16
CA GLN A 313 -9.75 12.74 -29.16
C GLN A 313 -11.14 12.11 -28.95
N PRO A 314 -11.51 10.97 -29.57
CA PRO A 314 -12.81 10.34 -29.33
C PRO A 314 -13.04 9.87 -27.89
N MET A 315 -11.95 9.60 -27.14
CA MET A 315 -12.00 9.21 -25.73
C MET A 315 -11.93 10.43 -24.82
N LEU A 316 -11.08 11.41 -25.14
CA LEU A 316 -10.83 12.59 -24.31
C LEU A 316 -11.88 13.69 -24.49
N GLN A 317 -12.82 13.57 -25.43
CA GLN A 317 -13.98 14.47 -25.51
C GLN A 317 -14.88 14.42 -24.26
N TYR A 318 -14.86 13.31 -23.51
CA TYR A 318 -15.63 13.16 -22.29
C TYR A 318 -14.88 13.82 -21.12
N GLY A 319 -15.51 14.81 -20.48
CA GLY A 319 -14.85 15.63 -19.45
C GLY A 319 -14.26 14.86 -18.27
N LEU A 320 -14.82 13.69 -17.91
CA LEU A 320 -14.26 12.79 -16.90
C LEU A 320 -12.91 12.19 -17.34
N HIS A 321 -12.85 11.69 -18.59
CA HIS A 321 -11.63 11.08 -19.15
C HIS A 321 -10.56 12.15 -19.36
N LEU A 322 -10.95 13.33 -19.86
CA LEU A 322 -10.06 14.49 -19.98
C LEU A 322 -9.47 14.89 -18.62
N GLY A 323 -10.32 14.93 -17.59
CA GLY A 323 -9.90 15.20 -16.22
C GLY A 323 -8.84 14.20 -15.77
N GLN A 324 -9.14 12.91 -15.82
CA GLN A 324 -8.21 11.85 -15.42
C GLN A 324 -6.89 11.87 -16.20
N GLN A 325 -6.95 12.13 -17.51
CA GLN A 325 -5.75 12.26 -18.35
C GLN A 325 -4.89 13.47 -17.93
N ALA A 326 -5.51 14.60 -17.59
CA ALA A 326 -4.79 15.77 -17.09
C ALA A 326 -4.14 15.50 -15.73
N GLU A 327 -4.82 14.80 -14.83
CA GLU A 327 -4.25 14.39 -13.53
C GLU A 327 -3.05 13.46 -13.74
N MET A 328 -3.21 12.42 -14.58
CA MET A 328 -2.13 11.49 -14.92
C MET A 328 -0.94 12.22 -15.52
N LEU A 329 -1.16 13.10 -16.49
CA LEU A 329 -0.09 13.86 -17.14
C LEU A 329 0.66 14.75 -16.14
N THR A 330 -0.07 15.45 -15.27
CA THR A 330 0.56 16.34 -14.29
C THR A 330 1.39 15.56 -13.27
N ASP A 331 0.85 14.46 -12.72
CA ASP A 331 1.56 13.64 -11.74
C ASP A 331 2.77 12.94 -12.37
N SER A 332 2.65 12.50 -13.64
CA SER A 332 3.77 11.96 -14.40
C SER A 332 4.87 13.00 -14.64
N LEU A 333 4.52 14.23 -15.04
CA LEU A 333 5.51 15.30 -15.22
C LEU A 333 6.24 15.61 -13.92
N ARG A 334 5.52 15.74 -12.79
CA ARG A 334 6.13 15.91 -11.46
C ARG A 334 7.10 14.79 -11.11
N ALA A 335 6.71 13.54 -11.36
CA ALA A 335 7.55 12.39 -11.09
C ALA A 335 8.82 12.35 -11.96
N LEU A 336 8.68 12.67 -13.25
CA LEU A 336 9.80 12.72 -14.19
C LEU A 336 10.75 13.89 -13.87
N TYR A 337 10.25 15.04 -13.41
CA TYR A 337 11.12 16.14 -12.96
C TYR A 337 11.88 15.78 -11.68
N LEU A 338 11.23 15.10 -10.73
CA LEU A 338 11.92 14.54 -9.56
C LEU A 338 13.03 13.56 -9.99
N GLU A 339 12.76 12.69 -10.97
CA GLU A 339 13.78 11.79 -11.52
C GLU A 339 14.95 12.55 -12.18
N ALA A 340 14.65 13.61 -12.94
CA ALA A 340 15.65 14.48 -13.55
C ALA A 340 16.46 15.27 -12.50
N CYS A 341 15.92 15.49 -11.32
CA CYS A 341 16.63 16.08 -10.19
C CYS A 341 17.31 15.04 -9.28
N GLY A 342 17.44 13.78 -9.72
CA GLY A 342 18.24 12.76 -9.03
C GLY A 342 17.49 11.93 -8.00
N TYR A 343 16.16 11.83 -8.09
CA TYR A 343 15.35 10.99 -7.21
C TYR A 343 14.91 9.69 -7.90
N GLU A 344 14.74 8.61 -7.14
CA GLU A 344 13.93 7.46 -7.54
C GLU A 344 12.47 7.76 -7.17
N THR A 345 11.61 7.85 -8.18
CA THR A 345 10.21 8.26 -7.98
C THR A 345 9.24 7.10 -8.21
N LYS A 346 8.18 7.04 -7.41
CA LYS A 346 7.07 6.09 -7.53
C LYS A 346 5.75 6.83 -7.45
N VAL A 347 4.84 6.52 -8.37
CA VAL A 347 3.46 6.99 -8.35
C VAL A 347 2.55 5.78 -8.11
N PHE A 348 1.85 5.75 -6.98
CA PHE A 348 1.03 4.61 -6.59
C PHE A 348 -0.22 5.02 -5.82
N GLU A 349 -1.17 4.09 -5.70
CA GLU A 349 -2.36 4.25 -4.88
C GLU A 349 -2.03 4.01 -3.40
N PHE A 350 -2.16 5.07 -2.61
CA PHE A 350 -1.81 5.08 -1.21
C PHE A 350 -2.89 4.45 -0.32
N ILE A 351 -4.17 4.63 -0.66
CA ILE A 351 -5.34 4.08 0.05
C ILE A 351 -6.36 3.61 -0.99
N SER A 352 -7.12 2.55 -0.65
CA SER A 352 -8.23 2.07 -1.49
C SER A 352 -9.16 3.21 -1.94
N LEU A 353 -9.72 3.11 -3.14
CA LEU A 353 -10.69 4.07 -3.70
C LEU A 353 -11.99 4.15 -2.89
N GLU A 354 -12.37 3.08 -2.18
CA GLU A 354 -13.44 3.11 -1.14
C GLU A 354 -13.15 4.17 -0.05
N HIS A 355 -11.86 4.46 0.09
CA HIS A 355 -11.20 5.53 0.81
C HIS A 355 -11.62 6.90 0.28
N THR A 356 -11.05 7.29 -0.85
CA THR A 356 -11.04 8.68 -1.34
C THR A 356 -10.89 8.71 -2.85
N ASN A 357 -11.55 9.66 -3.51
CA ASN A 357 -11.37 9.91 -4.95
C ASN A 357 -9.98 10.49 -5.28
N LYS A 358 -9.20 10.87 -4.26
CA LYS A 358 -7.83 11.41 -4.36
C LYS A 358 -6.91 10.54 -3.54
N ASN A 359 -6.33 9.53 -4.17
CA ASN A 359 -5.60 8.44 -3.51
C ASN A 359 -4.17 8.22 -4.06
N LYS A 360 -3.70 9.04 -4.99
CA LYS A 360 -2.34 8.92 -5.54
C LYS A 360 -1.31 9.53 -4.59
N MET A 361 -0.17 8.88 -4.47
CA MET A 361 1.03 9.37 -3.80
C MET A 361 2.18 9.38 -4.80
N ILE A 362 2.89 10.49 -4.85
CA ILE A 362 4.21 10.62 -5.47
C ILE A 362 5.23 10.52 -4.34
N LEU A 363 5.99 9.43 -4.31
CA LEU A 363 7.10 9.22 -3.40
C LEU A 363 8.39 9.35 -4.19
N ALA A 364 9.28 10.24 -3.78
CA ALA A 364 10.62 10.38 -4.33
C ALA A 364 11.66 10.20 -3.22
N VAL A 365 12.60 9.28 -3.45
CA VAL A 365 13.73 9.03 -2.55
C VAL A 365 15.01 9.36 -3.30
N LYS A 366 15.90 10.14 -2.69
CA LYS A 366 17.11 10.63 -3.34
C LYS A 366 18.05 9.47 -3.70
N ARG A 367 18.56 9.46 -4.93
CA ARG A 367 19.52 8.43 -5.38
C ARG A 367 20.88 8.65 -4.71
N ARG A 368 21.61 7.55 -4.50
CA ARG A 368 23.01 7.59 -4.05
C ARG A 368 23.99 7.97 -5.17
N GLN A 369 23.59 7.81 -6.42
CA GLN A 369 24.40 8.09 -7.60
C GLN A 369 23.61 8.92 -8.61
N ALA A 370 24.29 9.87 -9.25
CA ALA A 370 23.72 10.65 -10.34
C ALA A 370 23.47 9.75 -11.56
N GLY A 371 22.33 9.94 -12.21
CA GLY A 371 22.00 9.29 -13.49
C GLY A 371 22.17 10.25 -14.66
N ASP A 372 22.26 9.72 -15.88
CA ASP A 372 22.15 10.52 -17.10
C ASP A 372 20.68 10.93 -17.30
N ASN A 373 20.43 12.24 -17.23
CA ASN A 373 19.10 12.82 -17.31
C ASN A 373 18.78 13.40 -18.70
N GLY A 374 19.73 13.43 -19.65
CA GLY A 374 19.52 14.04 -20.96
C GLY A 374 18.37 13.40 -21.74
N ALA A 375 18.38 12.06 -21.83
CA ALA A 375 17.31 11.30 -22.47
C ALA A 375 15.96 11.43 -21.75
N LEU A 376 15.96 11.69 -20.44
CA LEU A 376 14.74 11.90 -19.65
C LEU A 376 14.11 13.26 -19.93
N LEU A 377 14.93 14.32 -20.00
CA LEU A 377 14.46 15.67 -20.37
C LEU A 377 13.90 15.72 -21.78
N GLU A 378 14.48 14.98 -22.72
CA GLU A 378 13.93 14.84 -24.07
C GLU A 378 12.55 14.18 -24.05
N LYS A 379 12.38 13.08 -23.29
CA LYS A 379 11.08 12.41 -23.12
C LYS A 379 10.04 13.33 -22.48
N ILE A 380 10.43 14.13 -21.49
CA ILE A 380 9.55 15.13 -20.87
C ILE A 380 9.09 16.15 -21.93
N ALA A 381 10.02 16.68 -22.74
CA ALA A 381 9.71 17.63 -23.80
C ALA A 381 8.76 17.03 -24.86
N GLN A 382 9.01 15.78 -25.28
CA GLN A 382 8.15 15.06 -26.21
C GLN A 382 6.75 14.83 -25.62
N LEU A 383 6.65 14.46 -24.35
CA LEU A 383 5.38 14.26 -23.66
C LEU A 383 4.57 15.57 -23.54
N LYS A 384 5.24 16.67 -23.18
CA LYS A 384 4.63 18.01 -23.17
C LYS A 384 4.12 18.39 -24.56
N ALA A 385 4.94 18.23 -25.59
CA ALA A 385 4.58 18.55 -26.97
C ALA A 385 3.39 17.71 -27.45
N PHE A 386 3.36 16.41 -27.14
CA PHE A 386 2.28 15.51 -27.50
C PHE A 386 0.92 15.96 -26.97
N TYR A 387 0.86 16.47 -25.73
CA TYR A 387 -0.37 16.98 -25.10
C TYR A 387 -0.55 18.50 -25.21
N GLY A 388 0.35 19.22 -25.89
CA GLY A 388 0.29 20.68 -26.03
C GLY A 388 0.56 21.48 -24.75
N VAL A 389 1.22 20.88 -23.75
CA VAL A 389 1.57 21.56 -22.50
C VAL A 389 2.66 22.59 -22.76
N GLN A 390 2.34 23.87 -22.58
CA GLN A 390 3.28 24.97 -22.78
C GLN A 390 4.06 25.22 -21.49
N GLU A 391 3.34 25.36 -20.38
CA GLU A 391 3.91 25.71 -19.08
C GLU A 391 3.57 24.66 -18.01
N HIS A 392 4.58 24.31 -17.21
CA HIS A 392 4.44 23.52 -16.00
C HIS A 392 5.18 24.21 -14.86
N CYS A 393 4.50 24.51 -13.74
CA CYS A 393 5.03 25.35 -12.66
C CYS A 393 6.36 24.81 -12.11
N LEU A 394 6.44 23.51 -11.82
CA LEU A 394 7.68 22.89 -11.32
C LEU A 394 8.86 23.06 -12.30
N GLU A 395 8.61 22.97 -13.61
CA GLU A 395 9.67 23.15 -14.60
C GLU A 395 10.20 24.58 -14.59
N THR A 396 9.28 25.56 -14.56
CA THR A 396 9.63 26.99 -14.48
C THR A 396 10.48 27.28 -13.25
N LEU A 397 10.09 26.73 -12.09
CA LEU A 397 10.82 26.89 -10.83
C LEU A 397 12.22 26.26 -10.88
N LEU A 398 12.33 25.04 -11.40
CA LEU A 398 13.61 24.35 -11.47
C LEU A 398 14.58 25.01 -12.46
N ARG A 399 14.08 25.50 -13.61
CA ARG A 399 14.90 26.23 -14.58
C ARG A 399 15.39 27.56 -14.02
N ALA A 400 14.55 28.27 -13.27
CA ALA A 400 14.93 29.54 -12.65
C ALA A 400 16.13 29.40 -11.69
N ASP A 401 16.25 28.24 -11.04
CA ASP A 401 17.35 27.93 -10.11
C ASP A 401 18.49 27.12 -10.76
N GLY A 402 18.45 26.87 -12.07
CA GLY A 402 19.48 26.11 -12.79
C GLY A 402 19.55 24.62 -12.41
N LEU A 403 18.45 24.05 -11.94
CA LEU A 403 18.33 22.64 -11.52
C LEU A 403 17.93 21.70 -12.68
N LEU A 404 17.62 22.25 -13.86
CA LEU A 404 17.25 21.55 -15.09
C LEU A 404 17.98 22.12 -16.31
#